data_AF-A0A918M757-F1
#
_entry.id   AF-A0A918M757-F1
#
_cell.length_a   1.000
_cell.length_b   1.000
_cell.length_c   1.000
_cell.angle_alpha   90.00
_cell.angle_beta   90.00
_cell.angle_gamma   90.00
#
_symmetry.space_group_name_H-M   'P 1'
#
loop_
_entity.id
_entity.type
_entity.pdbx_description
1 polymer ?
#
loop_
_entity_poly.entity_id
_entity_poly.type
_entity_poly.pdbx_seq_one_letter_code
_entity_poly.pdbx_strand_id
1 'polypeptide(L)'
;MSAPRPGPRRPDGYDPRAFEPFAVTVDLAVFTVREERLQVLLVQRGQEPYRGAWALPGGFVLPRESAGLAARRELAEETGLSDATVAHLHLEQLRTYSDPDRDPRMRVVSVAYTALVPDLPEPRGGGDAAHAQWLPYGSYGPLAFDHDTILADAHERVGAKLEYTCLATAFCPPEFTLGELRQVYETVWGVELDRPNFRRKVLATPGFVQAVEGPPRLTGGRGKPAALYRAGQATALHPPLLRPEGRQK
;
A
#
# COMPACT_ATOMS: atom_id res chain seq x y z
N MET A 1 -39.18 -11.60 0.32
CA MET A 1 -37.88 -12.00 -0.25
C MET A 1 -38.04 -12.08 -1.76
N SER A 2 -37.41 -11.21 -2.54
CA SER A 2 -37.54 -11.19 -4.00
C SER A 2 -36.55 -12.19 -4.59
N ALA A 3 -37.00 -13.08 -5.47
CA ALA A 3 -36.13 -14.03 -6.15
C ALA A 3 -35.07 -13.27 -6.99
N PRO A 4 -33.81 -13.73 -7.04
CA PRO A 4 -32.79 -13.09 -7.86
C PRO A 4 -33.23 -13.08 -9.33
N ARG A 5 -33.10 -11.92 -9.98
CA ARG A 5 -33.43 -11.82 -11.42
C ARG A 5 -32.51 -12.76 -12.20
N PRO A 6 -33.04 -13.60 -13.11
CA PRO A 6 -32.19 -14.40 -13.97
C PRO A 6 -31.28 -13.47 -14.78
N GLY A 7 -29.98 -13.77 -14.77
CA GLY A 7 -29.00 -13.00 -15.54
C GLY A 7 -29.31 -13.05 -17.04
N PRO A 8 -28.84 -12.06 -17.82
CA PRO A 8 -29.07 -12.02 -19.26
C PRO A 8 -28.51 -13.28 -19.93
N ARG A 9 -29.27 -13.86 -20.88
CA ARG A 9 -28.77 -14.95 -21.72
C ARG A 9 -27.78 -14.40 -22.73
N ARG A 10 -26.76 -15.20 -23.03
CA ARG A 10 -25.81 -14.94 -24.12
C ARG A 10 -26.56 -14.74 -25.45
N PRO A 11 -26.19 -13.75 -26.28
CA PRO A 11 -26.79 -13.57 -27.59
C PRO A 11 -26.62 -14.81 -28.48
N ASP A 12 -27.64 -15.16 -29.24
CA ASP A 12 -27.58 -16.22 -30.23
C ASP A 12 -26.51 -15.88 -31.29
N GLY A 13 -25.68 -16.86 -31.66
CA GLY A 13 -24.60 -16.70 -32.64
C GLY A 13 -23.32 -16.03 -32.13
N TYR A 14 -23.25 -15.60 -30.87
CA TYR A 14 -21.99 -15.08 -30.30
C TYR A 14 -21.01 -16.21 -29.97
N ASP A 15 -19.87 -16.30 -30.65
CA ASP A 15 -18.76 -17.25 -30.34
C ASP A 15 -17.75 -16.57 -29.40
N PRO A 16 -17.49 -17.07 -28.17
CA PRO A 16 -16.61 -16.37 -27.25
C PRO A 16 -15.14 -16.56 -27.66
N ARG A 17 -14.87 -17.52 -28.55
CA ARG A 17 -13.54 -17.90 -29.02
C ARG A 17 -13.11 -17.09 -30.23
N ALA A 18 -13.97 -16.20 -30.73
CA ALA A 18 -13.63 -15.23 -31.77
C ALA A 18 -12.52 -14.25 -31.32
N PHE A 19 -12.30 -14.13 -30.01
CA PHE A 19 -11.21 -13.38 -29.40
C PHE A 19 -10.28 -14.34 -28.68
N GLU A 20 -8.98 -14.17 -28.88
CA GLU A 20 -7.97 -14.95 -28.18
C GLU A 20 -8.07 -14.70 -26.66
N PRO A 21 -8.30 -15.73 -25.83
CA PRO A 21 -8.33 -15.57 -24.39
C PRO A 21 -6.95 -15.16 -23.88
N PHE A 22 -6.91 -14.15 -23.01
CA PHE A 22 -5.72 -13.78 -22.25
C PHE A 22 -5.99 -13.93 -20.75
N ALA A 23 -4.92 -14.05 -19.97
CA ALA A 23 -5.04 -14.23 -18.53
C ALA A 23 -5.12 -12.88 -17.81
N VAL A 24 -5.81 -12.86 -16.67
CA VAL A 24 -5.85 -11.71 -15.77
C VAL A 24 -5.15 -12.07 -14.48
N THR A 25 -4.24 -11.21 -14.03
CA THR A 25 -3.58 -11.31 -12.73
C THR A 25 -3.92 -10.10 -11.85
N VAL A 26 -3.55 -10.21 -10.59
CA VAL A 26 -3.53 -9.11 -9.62
C VAL A 26 -2.14 -9.04 -9.02
N ASP A 27 -1.65 -7.82 -8.81
CA ASP A 27 -0.37 -7.56 -8.15
C ASP A 27 -0.58 -6.51 -7.05
N LEU A 28 -0.02 -6.73 -5.86
CA LEU A 28 -0.27 -5.88 -4.68
C LEU A 28 1.00 -5.17 -4.21
N ALA A 29 1.01 -3.85 -4.32
CA ALA A 29 2.01 -3.00 -3.69
C ALA A 29 1.54 -2.57 -2.29
N VAL A 30 1.89 -3.39 -1.28
CA VAL A 30 1.54 -3.13 0.13
C VAL A 30 2.72 -2.47 0.85
N PHE A 31 2.46 -1.32 1.45
CA PHE A 31 3.42 -0.54 2.21
C PHE A 31 3.08 -0.50 3.70
N THR A 32 4.10 -0.34 4.51
CA THR A 32 3.98 -0.08 5.95
C THR A 32 5.12 0.82 6.41
N VAL A 33 4.98 1.46 7.56
CA VAL A 33 6.09 2.18 8.22
C VAL A 33 6.54 1.36 9.41
N ARG A 34 7.79 0.90 9.39
CA ARG A 34 8.41 0.10 10.45
C ARG A 34 9.85 0.53 10.64
N GLU A 35 10.30 0.53 11.89
CA GLU A 35 11.67 0.92 12.23
C GLU A 35 12.06 2.27 11.60
N GLU A 36 11.11 3.22 11.63
CA GLU A 36 11.25 4.57 11.05
C GLU A 36 11.50 4.60 9.52
N ARG A 37 11.26 3.47 8.82
CA ARG A 37 11.44 3.33 7.37
C ARG A 37 10.15 2.92 6.68
N LEU A 38 9.98 3.39 5.44
CA LEU A 38 8.95 2.87 4.55
C LEU A 38 9.40 1.50 4.09
N GLN A 39 8.59 0.49 4.36
CA GLN A 39 8.83 -0.88 3.94
C GLN A 39 7.74 -1.32 2.97
N VAL A 40 8.11 -2.19 2.03
CA VAL A 40 7.22 -2.82 1.06
C VAL A 40 7.22 -4.33 1.28
N LEU A 41 6.05 -4.93 1.11
CA LEU A 41 5.89 -6.39 1.12
C LEU A 41 6.34 -6.96 -0.22
N LEU A 42 7.34 -7.84 -0.20
CA LEU A 42 7.83 -8.53 -1.38
C LEU A 42 7.86 -10.04 -1.14
N VAL A 43 7.62 -10.79 -2.21
CA VAL A 43 7.70 -12.26 -2.25
C VAL A 43 8.83 -12.69 -3.17
N GLN A 44 9.60 -13.69 -2.76
CA GLN A 44 10.66 -14.25 -3.59
C GLN A 44 10.07 -15.39 -4.44
N ARG A 45 10.19 -15.27 -5.76
CA ARG A 45 9.59 -16.23 -6.69
C ARG A 45 10.25 -17.60 -6.59
N GLY A 46 9.44 -18.63 -6.34
CA GLY A 46 9.88 -20.03 -6.32
C GLY A 46 9.91 -20.71 -7.70
N GLN A 47 9.47 -20.05 -8.77
CA GLN A 47 9.32 -20.64 -10.10
C GLN A 47 9.82 -19.73 -11.24
N GLU A 48 10.09 -20.34 -12.39
CA GLU A 48 10.35 -19.59 -13.63
C GLU A 48 9.06 -18.95 -14.19
N PRO A 49 9.16 -17.84 -14.93
CA PRO A 49 10.35 -17.01 -15.15
C PRO A 49 10.77 -16.26 -13.87
N TYR A 50 11.99 -15.72 -13.83
CA TYR A 50 12.49 -14.89 -12.72
C TYR A 50 12.60 -15.63 -11.37
N ARG A 51 12.92 -16.93 -11.39
CA ARG A 51 13.16 -17.70 -10.16
C ARG A 51 14.21 -17.00 -9.29
N GLY A 52 13.90 -16.83 -8.00
CA GLY A 52 14.77 -16.17 -7.03
C GLY A 52 14.74 -14.65 -7.03
N ALA A 53 14.07 -14.01 -8.01
CA ALA A 53 13.87 -12.56 -7.99
C ALA A 53 12.74 -12.19 -7.01
N TRP A 54 12.79 -10.95 -6.52
CA TRP A 54 11.69 -10.37 -5.74
C TRP A 54 10.55 -9.95 -6.66
N ALA A 55 9.32 -10.06 -6.17
CA ALA A 55 8.11 -9.65 -6.86
C ALA A 55 7.11 -9.05 -5.85
N LEU A 56 6.16 -8.27 -6.36
CA LEU A 56 4.94 -7.97 -5.61
C LEU A 56 4.15 -9.26 -5.39
N PRO A 57 3.48 -9.41 -4.24
CA PRO A 57 2.51 -10.48 -4.05
C PRO A 57 1.43 -10.42 -5.13
N GLY A 58 1.04 -11.55 -5.68
CA GLY A 58 0.13 -11.57 -6.80
C GLY A 58 -0.02 -12.91 -7.51
N GLY A 59 -1.09 -13.02 -8.29
CA GLY A 59 -1.40 -14.25 -9.00
C GLY A 59 -2.63 -14.12 -9.90
N PHE A 60 -3.09 -15.25 -10.43
CA PHE A 60 -4.15 -15.28 -11.44
C PHE A 60 -5.53 -15.11 -10.81
N VAL A 61 -6.40 -14.37 -11.50
CA VAL A 61 -7.82 -14.30 -11.16
C VAL A 61 -8.51 -15.60 -11.56
N LEU A 62 -9.15 -16.27 -10.61
CA LEU A 62 -9.88 -17.52 -10.83
C LEU A 62 -11.25 -17.27 -11.50
N PRO A 63 -11.83 -18.28 -12.19
CA PRO A 63 -13.06 -18.09 -12.97
C PRO A 63 -14.31 -17.63 -12.21
N ARG A 64 -14.33 -17.73 -10.87
CA ARG A 64 -15.49 -17.43 -10.01
C ARG A 64 -15.19 -16.39 -8.94
N GLU A 65 -14.17 -15.56 -9.13
CA GLU A 65 -13.84 -14.46 -8.22
C GLU A 65 -13.67 -13.14 -8.99
N SER A 66 -13.74 -12.02 -8.27
CA SER A 66 -13.39 -10.72 -8.81
C SER A 66 -11.91 -10.44 -8.58
N ALA A 67 -11.32 -9.46 -9.30
CA ALA A 67 -9.95 -9.04 -9.06
C ALA A 67 -9.72 -8.61 -7.59
N GLY A 68 -10.70 -7.96 -6.96
CA GLY A 68 -10.58 -7.59 -5.54
C GLY A 68 -10.60 -8.79 -4.58
N LEU A 69 -11.32 -9.86 -4.92
CA LEU A 69 -11.28 -11.11 -4.16
C LEU A 69 -9.98 -11.86 -4.40
N ALA A 70 -9.52 -11.94 -5.65
CA ALA A 70 -8.23 -12.51 -6.01
C ALA A 70 -7.09 -11.81 -5.25
N ALA A 71 -7.08 -10.47 -5.23
CA ALA A 71 -6.03 -9.70 -4.55
C ALA A 71 -5.93 -10.03 -3.06
N ARG A 72 -7.08 -10.24 -2.39
CA ARG A 72 -7.12 -10.65 -0.98
C ARG A 72 -6.64 -12.10 -0.80
N ARG A 73 -7.08 -13.01 -1.67
CA ARG A 73 -6.66 -14.42 -1.64
C ARG A 73 -5.15 -14.54 -1.83
N GLU A 74 -4.60 -13.96 -2.90
CA GLU A 74 -3.15 -13.99 -3.19
C GLU A 74 -2.33 -13.40 -2.04
N LEU A 75 -2.77 -12.26 -1.50
CA LEU A 75 -2.10 -11.65 -0.35
C LEU A 75 -2.09 -12.59 0.88
N ALA A 76 -3.19 -13.27 1.18
CA ALA A 76 -3.24 -14.22 2.29
C ALA A 76 -2.36 -15.46 2.04
N GLU A 77 -2.45 -16.04 0.84
CA GLU A 77 -1.76 -17.27 0.45
C GLU A 77 -0.23 -17.11 0.45
N GLU A 78 0.29 -15.99 -0.09
CA GLU A 78 1.74 -15.82 -0.26
C GLU A 78 2.44 -15.25 0.96
N THR A 79 1.71 -14.62 1.87
CA THR A 79 2.29 -13.86 2.99
C THR A 79 1.88 -14.39 4.37
N GLY A 80 1.00 -15.39 4.41
CA GLY A 80 0.54 -16.03 5.64
C GLY A 80 -0.27 -15.12 6.56
N LEU A 81 -0.70 -13.95 6.06
CA LEU A 81 -1.64 -13.08 6.76
C LEU A 81 -2.99 -13.78 6.89
N SER A 82 -3.61 -13.68 8.07
CA SER A 82 -4.92 -14.31 8.29
C SER A 82 -6.00 -13.67 7.40
N ASP A 83 -7.01 -14.45 7.01
CA ASP A 83 -8.16 -13.94 6.25
C ASP A 83 -8.83 -12.75 6.95
N ALA A 84 -8.90 -12.78 8.28
CA ALA A 84 -9.44 -11.67 9.07
C ALA A 84 -8.58 -10.40 8.91
N THR A 85 -7.25 -10.53 8.99
CA THR A 85 -6.32 -9.42 8.75
C THR A 85 -6.53 -8.86 7.35
N VAL A 86 -6.49 -9.72 6.32
CA VAL A 86 -6.61 -9.30 4.93
C VAL A 86 -7.97 -8.69 4.62
N ALA A 87 -9.07 -9.20 5.19
CA ALA A 87 -10.41 -8.66 5.00
C ALA A 87 -10.55 -7.21 5.52
N HIS A 88 -9.83 -6.85 6.58
CA HIS A 88 -9.83 -5.50 7.15
C HIS A 88 -8.87 -4.54 6.45
N LEU A 89 -8.01 -5.02 5.54
CA LEU A 89 -7.14 -4.13 4.77
C LEU A 89 -7.96 -3.31 3.77
N HIS A 90 -7.70 -2.01 3.80
CA HIS A 90 -8.17 -1.08 2.79
C HIS A 90 -7.26 -1.18 1.55
N LEU A 91 -7.56 -2.15 0.69
CA LEU A 91 -6.94 -2.27 -0.63
C LEU A 91 -7.62 -1.31 -1.60
N GLU A 92 -6.83 -0.47 -2.25
CA GLU A 92 -7.30 0.37 -3.35
C GLU A 92 -6.77 -0.11 -4.68
N GLN A 93 -7.64 -0.14 -5.69
CA GLN A 93 -7.19 -0.40 -7.05
C GLN A 93 -6.29 0.76 -7.51
N LEU A 94 -5.05 0.44 -7.89
CA LEU A 94 -4.07 1.41 -8.33
C LEU A 94 -4.32 1.79 -9.79
N ARG A 95 -4.16 0.79 -10.67
CA ARG A 95 -4.16 0.89 -12.13
C ARG A 95 -4.21 -0.52 -12.75
N THR A 96 -4.60 -0.63 -14.01
CA THR A 96 -4.44 -1.84 -14.83
C THR A 96 -3.24 -1.71 -15.77
N TYR A 97 -2.41 -2.75 -15.82
CA TYR A 97 -1.23 -2.87 -16.67
C TYR A 97 -1.49 -3.93 -17.73
N SER A 98 -1.35 -3.57 -19.00
CA SER A 98 -1.84 -4.38 -20.12
C SER A 98 -0.89 -4.44 -21.31
N ASP A 99 0.36 -4.01 -21.12
CA ASP A 99 1.40 -4.09 -22.15
C ASP A 99 1.54 -5.55 -22.62
N PRO A 100 1.52 -5.84 -23.94
CA PRO A 100 1.42 -7.21 -24.46
C PRO A 100 2.51 -8.15 -23.96
N ASP A 101 3.72 -7.62 -23.76
CA ASP A 101 4.93 -8.39 -23.45
C ASP A 101 5.35 -8.27 -21.96
N ARG A 102 4.47 -7.73 -21.09
CA ARG A 102 4.78 -7.57 -19.66
C ARG A 102 5.08 -8.89 -18.95
N ASP A 103 4.48 -9.98 -19.45
CA ASP A 103 4.69 -11.33 -18.96
C ASP A 103 5.18 -12.21 -20.11
N PRO A 104 6.38 -12.82 -19.99
CA PRO A 104 6.96 -13.62 -21.07
C PRO A 104 6.25 -14.97 -21.28
N ARG A 105 5.29 -15.36 -20.42
CA ARG A 105 4.59 -16.64 -20.50
C ARG A 105 3.44 -16.60 -21.52
N MET A 106 2.66 -15.53 -21.52
CA MET A 106 1.48 -15.35 -22.36
C MET A 106 0.97 -13.90 -22.26
N ARG A 107 -0.05 -13.53 -23.03
CA ARG A 107 -0.74 -12.26 -22.81
C ARG A 107 -1.39 -12.25 -21.42
N VAL A 108 -0.92 -11.33 -20.57
CA VAL A 108 -1.44 -11.11 -19.22
C VAL A 108 -1.83 -9.65 -19.05
N VAL A 109 -3.00 -9.40 -18.48
CA VAL A 109 -3.41 -8.09 -17.97
C VAL A 109 -3.41 -8.14 -16.45
N SER A 110 -2.64 -7.28 -15.79
CA SER A 110 -2.64 -7.20 -14.32
C SER A 110 -3.49 -6.04 -13.82
N VAL A 111 -4.36 -6.33 -12.85
CA VAL A 111 -5.07 -5.31 -12.07
C VAL A 111 -4.33 -5.12 -10.76
N ALA A 112 -3.58 -4.02 -10.66
CA ALA A 112 -2.77 -3.77 -9.47
C ALA A 112 -3.57 -3.10 -8.36
N TYR A 113 -3.25 -3.47 -7.12
CA TYR A 113 -3.77 -2.88 -5.90
C TYR A 113 -2.64 -2.27 -5.07
N THR A 114 -2.97 -1.30 -4.23
CA THR A 114 -2.05 -0.75 -3.24
C THR A 114 -2.72 -0.55 -1.89
N ALA A 115 -1.91 -0.59 -0.85
CA ALA A 115 -2.33 -0.25 0.50
C ALA A 115 -1.15 0.33 1.28
N LEU A 116 -1.45 1.25 2.20
CA LEU A 116 -0.52 1.74 3.21
C LEU A 116 -1.15 1.42 4.57
N VAL A 117 -0.55 0.48 5.31
CA VAL A 117 -1.19 -0.14 6.49
C VAL A 117 -0.23 -0.15 7.69
N PRO A 118 -0.68 0.31 8.88
CA PRO A 118 0.11 0.19 10.11
C PRO A 118 0.05 -1.23 10.69
N ASP A 119 1.03 -1.59 11.52
CA ASP A 119 0.99 -2.73 12.44
C ASP A 119 0.62 -4.10 11.82
N LEU A 120 0.99 -4.35 10.57
CA LEU A 120 0.90 -5.70 10.01
C LEU A 120 1.83 -6.66 10.80
N PRO A 121 1.56 -7.97 10.85
CA PRO A 121 2.52 -8.92 11.40
C PRO A 121 3.68 -9.17 10.43
N GLU A 122 4.69 -9.95 10.86
CA GLU A 122 5.72 -10.45 9.95
C GLU A 122 5.13 -11.49 9.00
N PRO A 123 5.38 -11.36 7.68
CA PRO A 123 4.84 -12.24 6.67
C PRO A 123 5.62 -13.56 6.68
N ARG A 124 4.97 -14.61 6.24
CA ARG A 124 5.58 -15.93 6.06
C ARG A 124 5.26 -16.40 4.66
N GLY A 125 6.29 -16.83 3.93
CA GLY A 125 6.10 -17.37 2.58
C GLY A 125 5.12 -18.55 2.58
N GLY A 126 4.26 -18.58 1.58
CA GLY A 126 3.29 -19.65 1.33
C GLY A 126 3.01 -19.79 -0.17
N GLY A 127 2.39 -20.91 -0.57
CA GLY A 127 2.13 -21.19 -1.98
C GLY A 127 3.40 -21.33 -2.83
N ASP A 128 3.49 -20.57 -3.92
CA ASP A 128 4.64 -20.53 -4.83
C ASP A 128 5.75 -19.53 -4.39
N ALA A 129 5.50 -18.75 -3.35
CA ALA A 129 6.49 -17.85 -2.77
C ALA A 129 7.45 -18.61 -1.85
N ALA A 130 8.75 -18.61 -2.19
CA ALA A 130 9.77 -19.24 -1.35
C ALA A 130 9.91 -18.50 -0.01
N HIS A 131 9.78 -17.17 -0.04
CA HIS A 131 9.86 -16.28 1.11
C HIS A 131 8.95 -15.07 0.90
N ALA A 132 8.41 -14.51 1.98
CA ALA A 132 7.75 -13.22 2.00
C ALA A 132 8.41 -12.36 3.08
N GLN A 133 8.72 -11.10 2.78
CA GLN A 133 9.45 -10.22 3.69
C GLN A 133 9.01 -8.75 3.52
N TRP A 134 9.07 -8.01 4.61
CA TRP A 134 9.09 -6.55 4.54
C TRP A 134 10.52 -6.09 4.26
N LEU A 135 10.71 -5.36 3.18
CA LEU A 135 12.00 -4.79 2.80
C LEU A 135 11.91 -3.26 2.78
N PRO A 136 12.93 -2.53 3.25
CA PRO A 136 12.99 -1.09 3.05
C PRO A 136 12.79 -0.72 1.58
N TYR A 137 11.96 0.30 1.33
CA TYR A 137 11.71 0.78 -0.02
C TYR A 137 13.03 1.21 -0.69
N GLY A 138 13.34 0.64 -1.85
CA GLY A 138 14.58 0.88 -2.58
C GLY A 138 15.79 0.05 -2.13
N SER A 139 15.66 -0.89 -1.18
CA SER A 139 16.77 -1.76 -0.73
C SER A 139 16.77 -3.16 -1.36
N TYR A 140 16.11 -3.34 -2.49
CA TYR A 140 16.01 -4.58 -3.25
C TYR A 140 16.60 -4.40 -4.66
N GLY A 141 16.98 -5.51 -5.30
CA GLY A 141 17.34 -5.51 -6.72
C GLY A 141 16.12 -5.37 -7.64
N PRO A 142 16.30 -5.40 -8.97
CA PRO A 142 15.20 -5.34 -9.92
C PRO A 142 14.11 -6.37 -9.62
N LEU A 143 12.85 -5.95 -9.71
CA LEU A 143 11.72 -6.83 -9.47
C LEU A 143 11.39 -7.65 -10.72
N ALA A 144 10.73 -8.79 -10.55
CA ALA A 144 10.27 -9.61 -11.65
C ALA A 144 9.23 -8.86 -12.51
N PHE A 145 9.17 -9.16 -13.80
CA PHE A 145 8.23 -8.57 -14.75
C PHE A 145 8.36 -7.03 -14.82
N ASP A 146 7.24 -6.31 -14.82
CA ASP A 146 7.14 -4.85 -14.80
C ASP A 146 6.87 -4.31 -13.37
N HIS A 147 7.15 -5.10 -12.33
CA HIS A 147 6.78 -4.77 -10.95
C HIS A 147 7.48 -3.52 -10.40
N ASP A 148 8.66 -3.15 -10.91
CA ASP A 148 9.30 -1.88 -10.58
C ASP A 148 8.40 -0.68 -10.95
N THR A 149 7.76 -0.73 -12.12
CA THR A 149 6.81 0.29 -12.57
C THR A 149 5.57 0.32 -11.68
N ILE A 150 5.00 -0.85 -11.38
CA ILE A 150 3.81 -0.96 -10.52
C ILE A 150 4.10 -0.38 -9.13
N LEU A 151 5.28 -0.69 -8.58
CA LEU A 151 5.67 -0.27 -7.25
C LEU A 151 5.98 1.23 -7.18
N ALA A 152 6.57 1.82 -8.23
CA ALA A 152 6.76 3.26 -8.34
C ALA A 152 5.43 4.02 -8.41
N ASP A 153 4.50 3.58 -9.28
CA ASP A 153 3.16 4.16 -9.39
C ASP A 153 2.40 4.06 -8.05
N ALA A 154 2.58 2.95 -7.32
CA ALA A 154 1.97 2.74 -6.01
C ALA A 154 2.56 3.65 -4.93
N HIS A 155 3.89 3.84 -4.91
CA HIS A 155 4.56 4.75 -3.97
C HIS A 155 4.07 6.19 -4.16
N GLU A 156 3.94 6.63 -5.41
CA GLU A 156 3.39 7.95 -5.72
C GLU A 156 1.93 8.09 -5.25
N ARG A 157 1.09 7.08 -5.48
CA ARG A 157 -0.30 7.06 -5.01
C ARG A 157 -0.39 7.17 -3.48
N VAL A 158 0.45 6.42 -2.76
CA VAL A 158 0.51 6.44 -1.30
C VAL A 158 1.00 7.80 -0.80
N GLY A 159 2.04 8.36 -1.43
CA GLY A 159 2.54 9.70 -1.13
C GLY A 159 1.47 10.78 -1.28
N ALA A 160 0.74 10.76 -2.40
CA ALA A 160 -0.34 11.69 -2.68
C ALA A 160 -1.48 11.60 -1.65
N LYS A 161 -1.83 10.40 -1.17
CA LYS A 161 -2.85 10.25 -0.12
C LYS A 161 -2.50 10.99 1.17
N LEU A 162 -1.22 11.01 1.55
CA LEU A 162 -0.78 11.71 2.76
C LEU A 162 -0.96 13.24 2.62
N GLU A 163 -0.99 13.77 1.40
CA GLU A 163 -1.20 15.21 1.19
C GLU A 163 -2.62 15.66 1.58
N TYR A 164 -3.61 14.77 1.42
CA TYR A 164 -5.03 15.10 1.54
C TYR A 164 -5.75 14.36 2.67
N THR A 165 -5.09 13.44 3.39
CA THR A 165 -5.72 12.61 4.43
C THR A 165 -4.95 12.62 5.74
N CYS A 166 -5.64 12.34 6.84
CA CYS A 166 -5.03 12.23 8.16
C CYS A 166 -4.33 10.87 8.40
N LEU A 167 -4.17 10.05 7.36
CA LEU A 167 -3.71 8.65 7.42
C LEU A 167 -2.38 8.48 8.15
N ALA A 168 -1.48 9.47 8.08
CA ALA A 168 -0.19 9.42 8.77
C ALA A 168 -0.32 9.21 10.30
N THR A 169 -1.41 9.65 10.92
CA THR A 169 -1.64 9.45 12.37
C THR A 169 -1.83 7.98 12.75
N ALA A 170 -2.27 7.13 11.81
CA ALA A 170 -2.44 5.70 12.04
C ALA A 170 -1.11 4.96 12.21
N PHE A 171 0.02 5.57 11.81
CA PHE A 171 1.38 5.04 11.97
C PHE A 171 2.08 5.55 13.24
N CYS A 172 1.39 6.36 14.03
CA CYS A 172 1.89 6.87 15.29
C CYS A 172 1.37 6.00 16.46
N PRO A 173 2.10 5.95 17.60
CA PRO A 173 1.55 5.40 18.84
C PRO A 173 0.24 6.10 19.25
N PRO A 174 -0.59 5.52 20.14
CA PRO A 174 -1.84 6.14 20.57
C PRO A 174 -1.69 7.58 21.08
N GLU A 175 -0.55 7.89 21.70
CA GLU A 175 -0.11 9.25 22.04
C GLU A 175 1.28 9.53 21.45
N PHE A 176 1.35 10.59 20.64
CA PHE A 176 2.53 10.93 19.86
C PHE A 176 2.85 12.41 19.91
N THR A 177 4.10 12.73 19.63
CA THR A 177 4.61 14.08 19.43
C THR A 177 4.46 14.48 17.97
N LEU A 178 4.38 15.78 17.69
CA LEU A 178 4.42 16.26 16.29
C LEU A 178 5.73 15.90 15.57
N GLY A 179 6.79 15.59 16.33
CA GLY A 179 8.05 15.09 15.77
C GLY A 179 7.92 13.70 15.18
N GLU A 180 7.24 12.79 15.89
CA GLU A 180 6.94 11.43 15.41
C GLU A 180 5.97 11.46 14.21
N LEU A 181 4.93 12.28 14.27
CA LEU A 181 4.03 12.44 13.12
C LEU A 181 4.77 12.97 11.89
N ARG A 182 5.65 13.97 12.07
CA ARG A 182 6.50 14.49 10.98
C ARG A 182 7.39 13.37 10.41
N GLN A 183 7.98 12.54 11.26
CA GLN A 183 8.83 11.44 10.83
C GLN A 183 8.08 10.48 9.90
N VAL A 184 6.80 10.17 10.16
CA VAL A 184 5.98 9.36 9.25
C VAL A 184 5.91 9.99 7.86
N TYR A 185 5.62 11.29 7.77
CA TYR A 185 5.59 12.00 6.49
C TYR A 185 6.94 11.99 5.77
N GLU A 186 8.03 12.28 6.48
CA GLU A 186 9.37 12.30 5.91
C GLU A 186 9.79 10.93 5.39
N THR A 187 9.46 9.87 6.14
CA THR A 187 9.73 8.49 5.77
C THR A 187 8.95 8.04 4.54
N VAL A 188 7.66 8.41 4.42
CA VAL A 188 6.84 8.05 3.25
C VAL A 188 7.22 8.86 2.01
N TRP A 189 7.51 10.15 2.16
CA TRP A 189 7.82 11.04 1.05
C TRP A 189 9.29 11.09 0.65
N GLY A 190 10.20 10.59 1.49
CA GLY A 190 11.64 10.61 1.24
C GLY A 190 12.24 12.01 1.24
N VAL A 191 11.61 12.98 1.92
CA VAL A 191 12.07 14.38 1.99
C VAL A 191 12.04 14.89 3.43
N GLU A 192 12.91 15.84 3.75
CA GLU A 192 12.87 16.53 5.04
C GLU A 192 11.83 17.67 5.03
N LEU A 193 11.08 17.79 6.12
CA LEU A 193 10.06 18.80 6.32
C LEU A 193 10.52 19.87 7.31
N ASP A 194 10.25 21.12 6.96
CA ASP A 194 10.47 22.26 7.86
C ASP A 194 9.61 22.14 9.13
N ARG A 195 10.28 22.04 10.28
CA ARG A 195 9.61 21.73 11.57
C ARG A 195 8.61 22.82 11.99
N PRO A 196 8.93 24.14 11.93
CA PRO A 196 7.97 25.20 12.25
C PRO A 196 6.75 25.21 11.33
N ASN A 197 6.95 25.09 10.01
CA ASN A 197 5.86 25.09 9.04
C ASN A 197 4.96 23.86 9.20
N PHE A 198 5.55 22.67 9.37
CA PHE A 198 4.82 21.44 9.65
C PHE A 198 3.95 21.59 10.89
N ARG A 199 4.54 22.03 12.02
CA ARG A 199 3.80 22.28 13.27
C ARG A 199 2.65 23.24 13.06
N ARG A 200 2.89 24.38 12.40
CA ARG A 200 1.85 25.39 12.14
C ARG A 200 0.70 24.81 11.32
N LYS A 201 0.99 24.04 10.26
CA LYS A 201 -0.03 23.41 9.42
C LYS A 201 -0.85 22.41 10.23
N VAL A 202 -0.20 21.47 10.93
CA VAL A 202 -0.88 20.44 11.73
C VAL A 202 -1.84 21.06 12.74
N LEU A 203 -1.38 22.06 13.49
CA LEU A 203 -2.18 22.71 14.54
C LEU A 203 -3.27 23.63 13.99
N ALA A 204 -3.13 24.12 12.77
CA ALA A 204 -4.13 24.94 12.11
C ALA A 204 -5.23 24.11 11.43
N THR A 205 -5.00 22.81 11.15
CA THR A 205 -5.98 21.92 10.53
C THR A 205 -6.98 21.40 11.59
N PRO A 206 -8.26 21.81 11.53
CA PRO A 206 -9.25 21.38 12.51
C PRO A 206 -9.44 19.87 12.51
N GLY A 207 -9.44 19.27 13.71
CA GLY A 207 -9.71 17.84 13.88
C GLY A 207 -8.60 16.91 13.37
N PHE A 208 -7.45 17.41 12.94
CA PHE A 208 -6.32 16.57 12.54
C PHE A 208 -5.67 15.89 13.75
N VAL A 209 -5.38 16.66 14.79
CA VAL A 209 -4.82 16.17 16.06
C VAL A 209 -5.54 16.79 17.25
N GLN A 210 -5.54 16.08 18.37
CA GLN A 210 -6.07 16.55 19.66
C GLN A 210 -4.93 16.60 20.68
N ALA A 211 -4.80 17.71 21.41
CA ALA A 211 -3.80 17.82 22.46
C ALA A 211 -4.14 16.90 23.63
N VAL A 212 -3.13 16.26 24.21
CA VAL A 212 -3.26 15.47 25.44
C VAL A 212 -2.85 16.32 26.62
N GLU A 213 -3.71 16.39 27.64
CA GLU A 213 -3.36 17.00 28.92
C GLU A 213 -2.36 16.11 29.67
N GLY A 214 -1.23 16.68 30.08
CA GLY A 214 -0.24 15.94 30.84
C GLY A 214 1.18 16.47 30.68
N PRO A 215 2.15 15.87 31.40
CA PRO A 215 3.54 16.27 31.28
C PRO A 215 4.05 15.95 29.86
N PRO A 216 4.86 16.83 29.27
CA PRO A 216 5.46 16.58 27.96
C PRO A 216 6.44 15.39 28.03
N ARG A 217 6.56 14.65 26.91
CA ARG A 217 7.43 13.48 26.80
C ARG A 217 8.85 13.90 26.44
N LEU A 218 9.82 13.42 27.21
CA LEU A 218 11.23 13.40 26.78
C LEU A 218 11.34 12.41 25.62
N THR A 219 11.61 12.94 24.42
CA THR A 219 12.06 12.12 23.30
C THR A 219 13.56 11.87 23.49
N GLY A 220 14.06 10.67 23.18
CA GLY A 220 15.42 10.20 23.55
C GLY A 220 16.63 11.01 23.04
N GLY A 221 16.42 12.18 22.43
CA GLY A 221 17.47 13.10 21.97
C GLY A 221 17.73 14.28 22.91
N ARG A 222 18.74 15.09 22.58
CA ARG A 222 19.02 16.38 23.25
C ARG A 222 17.94 17.39 22.83
N GLY A 223 16.86 17.48 23.58
CA GLY A 223 15.75 18.39 23.29
C GLY A 223 14.89 18.69 24.51
N LYS A 224 14.09 19.76 24.41
CA LYS A 224 13.04 20.04 25.39
C LYS A 224 11.96 18.96 25.29
N PRO A 225 11.33 18.57 26.41
CA PRO A 225 10.16 17.70 26.38
C PRO A 225 9.10 18.21 25.39
N ALA A 226 8.49 17.31 24.62
CA ALA A 226 7.50 17.64 23.60
C ALA A 226 6.07 17.37 24.09
N ALA A 227 5.14 18.24 23.72
CA ALA A 227 3.71 18.01 23.97
C ALA A 227 3.20 16.78 23.22
N LEU A 228 2.23 16.09 23.81
CA LEU A 228 1.61 14.89 23.27
C LEU A 228 0.27 15.22 22.62
N TYR A 229 -0.05 14.42 21.60
CA TYR A 229 -1.23 14.53 20.78
C TYR A 229 -1.80 13.12 20.52
N ARG A 230 -3.09 13.07 20.19
CA ARG A 230 -3.79 11.89 19.66
C ARG A 230 -4.36 12.22 18.28
N ALA A 231 -4.66 11.19 17.49
CA ALA A 231 -5.40 11.36 16.25
C ALA A 231 -6.73 12.06 16.54
N GLY A 232 -7.07 13.07 15.73
CA GLY A 232 -8.38 13.70 15.79
C GLY A 232 -9.43 12.94 14.98
N GLN A 233 -10.59 13.56 14.78
CA GLN A 233 -11.73 12.95 14.09
C GLN A 233 -11.75 13.25 12.57
N ALA A 234 -10.88 14.13 12.08
CA ALA A 234 -10.81 14.44 10.66
C ALA A 234 -10.17 13.28 9.90
N THR A 235 -10.76 12.92 8.76
CA THR A 235 -10.20 11.94 7.81
C THR A 235 -9.46 12.60 6.65
N ALA A 236 -9.79 13.87 6.35
CA ALA A 236 -9.22 14.67 5.29
C ALA A 236 -8.49 15.92 5.82
N LEU A 237 -7.47 16.38 5.09
CA LEU A 237 -6.71 17.59 5.39
C LEU A 237 -7.23 18.77 4.57
N HIS A 238 -7.66 19.82 5.26
CA HIS A 238 -8.03 21.09 4.63
C HIS A 238 -7.44 22.27 5.44
N PRO A 239 -6.49 23.05 4.88
CA PRO A 239 -5.85 22.86 3.57
C PRO A 239 -4.94 21.60 3.54
N PRO A 240 -4.58 21.09 2.34
CA PRO A 240 -3.71 19.92 2.22
C PRO A 240 -2.28 20.19 2.70
N LEU A 241 -1.61 19.14 3.19
CA LEU A 241 -0.19 19.18 3.52
C LEU A 241 0.60 18.75 2.28
N LEU A 242 0.92 19.71 1.41
CA LEU A 242 1.64 19.40 0.18
C LEU A 242 3.09 18.97 0.44
N ARG A 243 3.54 17.97 -0.33
CA ARG A 243 4.96 17.61 -0.44
C ARG A 243 5.76 18.83 -0.90
N PRO A 244 6.91 19.14 -0.27
CA PRO A 244 7.86 20.08 -0.85
C PRO A 244 8.28 19.61 -2.24
N GLU A 245 8.33 20.52 -3.21
CA GLU A 245 8.97 20.22 -4.49
C GLU A 245 10.46 19.94 -4.23
N GLY A 246 10.87 18.68 -4.37
CA GLY A 246 12.26 18.31 -4.20
C GLY A 246 13.11 18.92 -5.32
N ARG A 247 14.18 19.65 -4.96
CA ARG A 247 15.38 19.58 -5.79
C ARG A 247 15.88 18.14 -5.65
N GLN A 248 15.83 17.38 -6.73
CA GLN A 248 16.52 16.08 -6.79
C GLN A 248 17.98 16.31 -6.35
N LYS A 249 18.43 15.54 -5.36
CA LYS A 249 19.86 15.44 -5.03
C LYS A 249 20.52 14.49 -6.01
#